data_AF-A0A2E8RU64-F1
#
_entry.id   AF-A0A2E8RU64-F1
#
_cell.length_a   1.000
_cell.length_b   1.000
_cell.length_c   1.000
_cell.angle_alpha   90.00
_cell.angle_beta   90.00
_cell.angle_gamma   90.00
#
_symmetry.space_group_name_H-M   'P 1'
#
loop_
_entity.id
_entity.type
_entity.pdbx_description
1 polymer ?
#
loop_
_entity_poly.entity_id
_entity_poly.type
_entity_poly.pdbx_seq_one_letter_code
_entity_poly.pdbx_strand_id
1 'polypeptide(L)'
;MRILGFVITPFSLMATIINSFFIAWSPLFVKGIIDPASLVCVLGCVIGTSLVAYGSESGKAFKKNPSQEEAMTAINVYKLAARVSIGSGLISTLLGWIAMLGNMGGVGMDIAALTGGAATSLITILYGLVFSFCLFLPLQYYFQSQLDKDS
;
A
#
# COMPACT_ATOMS: atom_id res chain seq x y z
N MET A 1 8.39 -12.02 -19.78
CA MET A 1 6.96 -11.66 -19.64
C MET A 1 6.59 -11.09 -18.26
N ARG A 2 7.21 -11.51 -17.14
CA ARG A 2 6.91 -10.97 -15.80
C ARG A 2 7.30 -9.50 -15.58
N ILE A 3 8.42 -9.06 -16.17
CA ILE A 3 8.84 -7.64 -16.17
C ILE A 3 7.81 -6.75 -16.88
N LEU A 4 7.19 -7.24 -17.95
CA LEU A 4 6.12 -6.51 -18.64
C LEU A 4 4.91 -6.32 -17.71
N GLY A 5 4.48 -7.36 -16.99
CA GLY A 5 3.40 -7.24 -16.01
C GLY A 5 3.72 -6.26 -14.87
N PHE A 6 4.97 -6.30 -14.35
CA PHE A 6 5.43 -5.38 -13.31
C PHE A 6 5.48 -3.92 -13.77
N VAL A 7 5.64 -3.66 -15.07
CA VAL A 7 5.61 -2.29 -15.63
C VAL A 7 4.20 -1.88 -16.04
N ILE A 8 3.42 -2.79 -16.64
CA ILE A 8 2.07 -2.51 -17.13
C ILE A 8 1.10 -2.22 -15.99
N THR A 9 1.17 -2.95 -14.87
CA THR A 9 0.27 -2.74 -13.73
C THR A 9 0.40 -1.34 -13.08
N PRO A 10 1.60 -0.86 -12.69
CA PRO A 10 1.74 0.49 -12.19
C PRO A 10 1.49 1.53 -13.29
N PHE A 11 1.82 1.26 -14.55
CA PHE A 11 1.53 2.17 -15.66
C PHE A 11 0.04 2.33 -15.94
N SER A 12 -0.74 1.23 -15.93
CA SER A 12 -2.19 1.27 -16.14
C SER A 12 -2.91 1.89 -14.95
N LEU A 13 -2.44 1.64 -13.74
CA LEU A 13 -2.95 2.28 -12.53
C LEU A 13 -2.64 3.78 -12.54
N MET A 14 -1.41 4.16 -12.91
CA MET A 14 -1.02 5.56 -13.09
C MET A 14 -1.83 6.21 -14.22
N ALA A 15 -2.07 5.53 -15.35
CA ALA A 15 -2.90 6.03 -16.43
C ALA A 15 -4.37 6.17 -16.04
N THR A 16 -4.89 5.29 -15.17
CA THR A 16 -6.26 5.37 -14.63
C THR A 16 -6.38 6.52 -13.63
N ILE A 17 -5.39 6.70 -12.75
CA ILE A 17 -5.30 7.88 -11.89
C ILE A 17 -5.22 9.13 -12.77
N ILE A 18 -4.36 9.14 -13.79
CA ILE A 18 -4.25 10.27 -14.70
C ILE A 18 -5.59 10.53 -15.39
N ASN A 19 -6.25 9.53 -15.95
CA ASN A 19 -7.51 9.74 -16.68
C ASN A 19 -8.69 10.13 -15.76
N SER A 20 -8.80 9.51 -14.59
CA SER A 20 -9.85 9.80 -13.61
C SER A 20 -9.67 11.16 -12.93
N PHE A 21 -8.44 11.70 -12.88
CA PHE A 21 -8.14 12.94 -12.16
C PHE A 21 -7.65 14.10 -13.06
N PHE A 22 -7.19 13.87 -14.30
CA PHE A 22 -6.68 14.92 -15.22
C PHE A 22 -7.70 15.42 -16.25
N ILE A 23 -8.97 14.98 -16.22
CA ILE A 23 -10.03 15.71 -16.93
C ILE A 23 -10.25 17.11 -16.28
N ALA A 24 -9.76 17.34 -15.06
CA ALA A 24 -9.70 18.66 -14.41
C ALA A 24 -8.25 19.03 -14.03
N TRP A 25 -7.56 19.73 -14.93
CA TRP A 25 -6.18 20.20 -14.76
C TRP A 25 -6.06 21.17 -13.55
N SER A 26 -5.55 20.69 -12.40
CA SER A 26 -5.05 21.61 -11.37
C SER A 26 -3.79 21.09 -10.64
N PRO A 27 -2.75 21.93 -10.47
CA PRO A 27 -1.50 21.58 -9.76
C PRO A 27 -1.66 21.38 -8.24
N LEU A 28 -2.84 21.68 -7.68
CA LEU A 28 -3.16 21.44 -6.27
C LEU A 28 -3.30 19.94 -5.96
N PHE A 29 -3.51 19.11 -6.99
CA PHE A 29 -3.93 17.72 -6.84
C PHE A 29 -2.79 16.69 -6.69
N VAL A 30 -1.59 16.97 -7.22
CA VAL A 30 -0.39 16.14 -6.92
C VAL A 30 -0.09 16.15 -5.41
N LYS A 31 -0.44 17.25 -4.74
CA LYS A 31 -0.39 17.40 -3.28
C LYS A 31 -1.49 16.61 -2.55
N GLY A 32 -2.57 16.26 -3.24
CA GLY A 32 -3.69 15.47 -2.71
C GLY A 32 -3.49 13.96 -2.84
N ILE A 33 -2.81 13.47 -3.89
CA ILE A 33 -2.53 12.02 -4.01
C ILE A 33 -1.48 11.58 -2.99
N ILE A 34 -0.46 12.38 -2.71
CA ILE A 34 0.63 12.04 -1.78
C ILE A 34 0.27 12.58 -0.39
N ASP A 35 -0.37 11.75 0.42
CA ASP A 35 -0.61 12.05 1.83
C ASP A 35 0.39 11.28 2.72
N PRO A 36 1.33 11.98 3.39
CA PRO A 36 2.31 11.35 4.27
C PRO A 36 1.66 10.55 5.41
N ALA A 37 0.53 11.00 5.96
CA ALA A 37 -0.14 10.28 7.05
C ALA A 37 -0.67 8.92 6.56
N SER A 38 -1.29 8.90 5.38
CA SER A 38 -1.74 7.69 4.71
C SER A 38 -0.61 6.72 4.39
N LEU A 39 0.53 7.24 3.89
CA LEU A 39 1.72 6.43 3.60
C LEU A 39 2.30 5.80 4.86
N VAL A 40 2.45 6.58 5.93
CA VAL A 40 2.98 6.10 7.21
C VAL A 40 2.05 5.07 7.82
N CYS A 41 0.73 5.23 7.70
CA CYS A 41 -0.21 4.25 8.25
C CYS A 41 -0.09 2.91 7.53
N VAL A 42 -0.07 2.90 6.19
CA VAL A 42 -0.01 1.65 5.41
C VAL A 42 1.38 1.01 5.49
N LEU A 43 2.44 1.74 5.16
CA LEU A 43 3.81 1.21 5.18
C LEU A 43 4.30 0.96 6.61
N GLY A 44 3.94 1.80 7.58
CA GLY A 44 4.28 1.61 8.98
C GLY A 44 3.63 0.37 9.56
N CYS A 45 2.36 0.09 9.26
CA CYS A 45 1.73 -1.17 9.65
C CYS A 45 2.39 -2.38 8.98
N VAL A 46 2.76 -2.27 7.70
CA VAL A 46 3.46 -3.35 6.98
C VAL A 46 4.83 -3.63 7.61
N ILE A 47 5.68 -2.60 7.76
CA ILE A 47 7.02 -2.72 8.35
C ILE A 47 6.92 -3.20 9.80
N GLY A 48 6.04 -2.58 10.61
CA GLY A 48 5.83 -2.95 12.01
C GLY A 48 5.37 -4.40 12.17
N THR A 49 4.41 -4.84 11.36
CA THR A 49 3.93 -6.24 11.42
C THR A 49 4.99 -7.21 10.92
N SER A 50 5.74 -6.86 9.87
CA SER A 50 6.87 -7.67 9.38
C SER A 50 7.97 -7.82 10.44
N LEU A 51 8.28 -6.76 11.19
CA LEU A 51 9.22 -6.79 12.31
C LEU A 51 8.68 -7.60 13.50
N VAL A 52 7.40 -7.51 13.82
CA VAL A 52 6.80 -8.32 14.90
C VAL A 52 6.77 -9.80 14.53
N ALA A 53 6.44 -10.15 13.29
CA ALA A 53 6.30 -11.53 12.87
C ALA A 53 7.64 -12.23 12.57
N TYR A 54 8.62 -11.51 12.05
CA TYR A 54 9.91 -12.08 11.59
C TYR A 54 11.14 -11.45 12.25
N GLY A 55 11.01 -10.38 13.03
CA GLY A 55 12.15 -9.72 13.66
C GLY A 55 13.18 -9.23 12.64
N SER A 56 14.47 -9.44 12.96
CA SER A 56 15.60 -9.13 12.07
C SER A 56 15.60 -9.94 10.77
N GLU A 57 14.88 -11.06 10.73
CA GLU A 57 14.79 -11.93 9.56
C GLU A 57 13.98 -11.28 8.42
N SER A 58 13.13 -10.30 8.74
CA SER A 58 12.41 -9.50 7.73
C SER A 58 13.36 -8.78 6.76
N GLY A 59 14.56 -8.40 7.21
CA GLY A 59 15.59 -7.78 6.37
C GLY A 59 16.12 -8.71 5.28
N LYS A 60 16.01 -10.03 5.46
CA LYS A 60 16.44 -11.03 4.47
C LYS A 60 15.59 -11.00 3.21
N ALA A 61 14.35 -10.49 3.28
CA ALA A 61 13.49 -10.30 2.12
C ALA A 61 14.09 -9.36 1.07
N PHE A 62 14.99 -8.45 1.47
CA PHE A 62 15.62 -7.48 0.59
C PHE A 62 16.99 -7.92 0.05
N LYS A 63 17.45 -9.14 0.36
CA LYS A 63 18.70 -9.67 -0.20
C LYS A 63 18.54 -10.00 -1.68
N LYS A 64 19.54 -9.59 -2.48
CA LYS A 64 19.57 -9.81 -3.94
C LYS A 64 19.69 -11.30 -4.32
N ASN A 65 20.45 -12.08 -3.55
CA ASN A 65 20.69 -13.52 -3.75
C ASN A 65 20.43 -14.28 -2.43
N PRO A 66 19.17 -14.58 -2.08
CA PRO A 66 18.85 -15.35 -0.89
C PRO A 66 19.18 -16.84 -1.07
N SER A 67 19.56 -17.55 -0.01
CA SER A 67 19.55 -19.03 0.01
C SER A 67 18.12 -19.57 -0.06
N GLN A 68 17.90 -20.87 -0.33
CA GLN A 68 16.54 -21.45 -0.36
C GLN A 68 15.73 -21.16 0.92
N GLU A 69 16.37 -21.28 2.08
CA GLU A 69 15.73 -20.99 3.38
C GLU A 69 15.38 -19.50 3.53
N GLU A 70 16.26 -18.61 3.06
CA GLU A 70 16.02 -17.16 3.03
C GLU A 70 14.93 -16.78 2.02
N ALA A 71 14.84 -17.49 0.89
CA ALA A 71 13.82 -17.27 -0.13
C ALA A 71 12.44 -17.69 0.37
N MET A 72 12.32 -18.82 1.09
CA MET A 72 11.07 -19.20 1.76
C MET A 72 10.64 -18.15 2.79
N THR A 73 11.59 -17.64 3.57
CA THR A 73 11.33 -16.58 4.54
C THR A 73 10.87 -15.30 3.85
N ALA A 74 11.51 -14.90 2.75
CA ALA A 74 11.12 -13.74 1.94
C ALA A 74 9.69 -13.87 1.37
N ILE A 75 9.33 -15.04 0.82
CA ILE A 75 7.98 -15.32 0.31
C ILE A 75 6.94 -15.12 1.40
N ASN A 76 7.21 -15.65 2.60
CA ASN A 76 6.31 -15.53 3.74
C ASN A 76 6.17 -14.09 4.22
N VAL A 77 7.28 -13.32 4.25
CA VAL A 77 7.28 -11.89 4.56
C VAL A 77 6.44 -11.11 3.55
N TYR A 78 6.60 -11.34 2.24
CA TYR A 78 5.81 -10.64 1.21
C TYR A 78 4.34 -11.03 1.23
N LYS A 79 4.02 -12.29 1.51
CA LYS A 79 2.64 -12.77 1.69
C LYS A 79 1.97 -12.16 2.92
N LEU A 80 2.73 -11.92 3.99
CA LEU A 80 2.24 -11.21 5.16
C LEU A 80 2.06 -9.72 4.84
N ALA A 81 3.07 -9.08 4.26
CA ALA A 81 3.05 -7.67 3.87
C ALA A 81 1.85 -7.33 2.96
N ALA A 82 1.55 -8.19 1.99
CA ALA A 82 0.38 -8.04 1.12
C ALA A 82 -0.95 -8.03 1.89
N ARG A 83 -1.13 -8.97 2.82
CA ARG A 83 -2.36 -9.08 3.62
C ARG A 83 -2.48 -7.91 4.61
N VAL A 84 -1.39 -7.56 5.26
CA VAL A 84 -1.33 -6.43 6.19
C VAL A 84 -1.57 -5.12 5.48
N SER A 85 -1.07 -4.93 4.26
CA SER A 85 -1.30 -3.72 3.47
C SER A 85 -2.78 -3.49 3.16
N ILE A 86 -3.53 -4.55 2.83
CA ILE A 86 -4.98 -4.45 2.61
C ILE A 86 -5.69 -4.17 3.94
N GLY A 87 -5.31 -4.90 5.00
CA GLY A 87 -5.89 -4.72 6.33
C GLY A 87 -5.67 -3.33 6.90
N SER A 88 -4.45 -2.80 6.77
CA SER A 88 -4.11 -1.44 7.21
C SER A 88 -4.88 -0.39 6.42
N GLY A 89 -4.99 -0.52 5.09
CA GLY A 89 -5.82 0.37 4.27
C GLY A 89 -7.27 0.44 4.74
N LEU A 90 -7.88 -0.70 5.10
CA LEU A 90 -9.24 -0.74 5.65
C LEU A 90 -9.33 -0.10 7.04
N ILE A 91 -8.40 -0.38 7.94
CA ILE A 91 -8.36 0.23 9.29
C ILE A 91 -8.20 1.76 9.17
N SER A 92 -7.31 2.22 8.31
CA SER A 92 -7.09 3.66 8.08
C SER A 92 -8.30 4.35 7.44
N THR A 93 -9.06 3.64 6.61
CA THR A 93 -10.35 4.15 6.08
C THR A 93 -11.32 4.43 7.22
N LEU A 94 -11.42 3.52 8.19
CA LEU A 94 -12.26 3.70 9.39
C LEU A 94 -11.79 4.89 10.22
N LEU A 95 -10.47 5.08 10.39
CA LEU A 95 -9.92 6.25 11.09
C LEU A 95 -10.25 7.56 10.37
N GLY A 96 -10.19 7.58 9.03
CA GLY A 96 -10.61 8.72 8.23
C GLY A 96 -12.09 9.07 8.43
N TRP A 97 -12.97 8.06 8.48
CA TRP A 97 -14.39 8.27 8.78
C TRP A 97 -14.65 8.73 10.21
N ILE A 98 -13.90 8.21 11.19
CA ILE A 98 -13.99 8.69 12.58
C ILE A 98 -13.61 10.17 12.66
N ALA A 99 -12.55 10.59 11.95
CA ALA A 99 -12.18 11.99 11.86
C ALA A 99 -13.27 12.85 11.20
N MET A 100 -13.95 12.34 10.16
CA MET A 100 -15.10 13.03 9.55
C MET A 100 -16.25 13.21 10.55
N LEU A 101 -16.66 12.14 11.22
CA LEU A 101 -17.78 12.16 12.18
C LEU A 101 -17.47 13.03 13.40
N GLY A 102 -16.23 13.06 13.86
CA GLY A 102 -15.79 13.93 14.96
C GLY A 102 -15.98 15.42 14.67
N ASN A 103 -15.91 15.83 13.40
CA ASN A 103 -16.10 17.22 12.97
C ASN A 103 -17.57 17.56 12.63
N MET A 104 -18.45 16.56 12.55
CA MET A 104 -19.90 16.76 12.35
C MET A 104 -20.66 17.01 13.67
N GLY A 105 -20.05 16.71 14.82
CA GLY A 105 -20.67 16.87 16.14
C GLY A 105 -20.65 18.30 16.73
N GLY A 106 -20.05 19.28 16.03
CA GLY A 106 -19.93 20.67 16.48
C GLY A 106 -21.04 21.60 15.99
N VAL A 107 -21.11 22.81 16.58
CA VAL A 107 -22.03 23.90 16.15
C VAL A 107 -21.52 24.47 14.82
N GLY A 108 -21.92 23.84 13.72
CA GLY A 108 -21.50 24.20 12.36
C GLY A 108 -20.75 23.06 11.68
N MET A 109 -21.15 22.73 10.45
CA MET A 109 -20.50 21.69 9.65
C MET A 109 -19.24 22.27 9.01
N ASP A 110 -18.06 21.87 9.50
CA ASP A 110 -16.79 22.18 8.84
C ASP A 110 -16.61 21.29 7.60
N ILE A 111 -16.97 21.84 6.43
CA ILE A 111 -16.85 21.16 5.13
C ILE A 111 -15.38 20.84 4.79
N ALA A 112 -14.42 21.65 5.26
CA ALA A 112 -13.01 21.39 5.01
C ALA A 112 -12.54 20.16 5.78
N ALA A 113 -12.94 20.01 7.04
CA ALA A 113 -12.64 18.83 7.83
C ALA A 113 -13.34 17.56 7.28
N LEU A 114 -14.57 17.71 6.79
CA LEU A 114 -15.33 16.62 6.15
C LEU A 114 -14.63 16.11 4.88
N THR A 115 -14.25 17.02 3.98
CA THR A 115 -13.59 16.67 2.72
C THR A 115 -12.17 16.14 2.95
N GLY A 116 -11.46 16.64 3.97
CA GLY A 116 -10.16 16.13 4.38
C GLY A 116 -10.21 14.68 4.87
N GLY A 117 -11.13 14.35 5.79
CA GLY A 117 -11.27 12.98 6.28
C GLY A 117 -11.73 11.99 5.20
N ALA A 118 -12.57 12.44 4.26
CA ALA A 118 -12.97 11.65 3.10
C ALA A 118 -11.77 11.34 2.19
N ALA A 119 -10.96 12.34 1.87
CA ALA A 119 -9.77 12.18 1.04
C ALA A 119 -8.78 11.19 1.66
N THR A 120 -8.42 11.35 2.94
CA THR A 120 -7.53 10.42 3.65
C THR A 120 -8.07 8.99 3.66
N SER A 121 -9.38 8.81 3.87
CA SER A 121 -9.99 7.47 3.85
C SER A 121 -9.87 6.77 2.49
N LEU A 122 -10.01 7.51 1.39
CA LEU A 122 -9.90 6.96 0.03
C LEU A 122 -8.46 6.72 -0.40
N ILE A 123 -7.53 7.59 -0.01
CA ILE A 123 -6.11 7.47 -0.36
C ILE A 123 -5.47 6.29 0.39
N THR A 124 -5.85 6.08 1.66
CA THR A 124 -5.31 4.96 2.46
C THR A 124 -5.71 3.60 1.91
N ILE A 125 -6.98 3.38 1.55
CA ILE A 125 -7.38 2.12 0.93
C ILE A 125 -6.75 1.94 -0.44
N LEU A 126 -6.59 3.02 -1.21
CA LEU A 126 -5.89 2.98 -2.49
C LEU A 126 -4.44 2.52 -2.30
N TYR A 127 -3.70 3.09 -1.34
CA TYR A 127 -2.33 2.66 -1.05
C TYR A 127 -2.27 1.21 -0.58
N GLY A 128 -3.20 0.79 0.29
CA GLY A 128 -3.28 -0.58 0.77
C GLY A 128 -3.40 -1.60 -0.37
N LEU A 129 -4.26 -1.31 -1.34
CA LEU A 129 -4.47 -2.12 -2.53
C LEU A 129 -3.29 -2.05 -3.50
N VAL A 130 -2.78 -0.85 -3.78
CA VAL A 130 -1.65 -0.64 -4.71
C VAL A 130 -0.42 -1.39 -4.23
N PHE A 131 -0.03 -1.23 -2.96
CA PHE A 131 1.14 -1.92 -2.44
C PHE A 131 0.94 -3.45 -2.40
N SER A 132 -0.25 -3.92 -2.06
CA SER A 132 -0.54 -5.36 -2.05
C SER A 132 -0.46 -5.96 -3.46
N PHE A 133 -1.26 -5.47 -4.40
CA PHE A 133 -1.41 -6.05 -5.73
C PHE A 133 -0.30 -5.69 -6.70
N CYS A 134 0.29 -4.49 -6.58
CA CYS A 134 1.30 -4.01 -7.53
C CYS A 134 2.74 -4.27 -7.07
N LEU A 135 2.99 -4.40 -5.76
CA LEU A 135 4.35 -4.63 -5.24
C LEU A 135 4.51 -5.99 -4.55
N PHE A 136 3.77 -6.26 -3.48
CA PHE A 136 4.05 -7.42 -2.62
C PHE A 136 3.69 -8.76 -3.26
N LEU A 137 2.53 -8.87 -3.90
CA LEU A 137 2.12 -10.08 -4.64
C LEU A 137 3.11 -10.45 -5.77
N PRO A 138 3.46 -9.54 -6.70
CA PRO A 138 4.38 -9.89 -7.78
C PRO A 138 5.77 -10.25 -7.27
N LEU A 139 6.25 -9.62 -6.18
CA LEU A 139 7.53 -10.02 -5.56
C LEU A 139 7.46 -11.42 -4.95
N GLN A 140 6.35 -11.77 -4.29
CA GLN A 140 6.15 -13.11 -3.76
C GLN A 140 6.25 -14.17 -4.86
N TYR A 141 5.55 -13.97 -5.98
CA TYR A 141 5.59 -14.90 -7.12
C TYR A 141 6.98 -14.98 -7.77
N TYR A 142 7.74 -13.89 -7.75
CA TYR A 142 9.11 -13.88 -8.25
C TYR A 142 10.02 -14.82 -7.44
N PHE A 143 10.06 -14.65 -6.12
CA PHE A 143 10.90 -15.50 -5.25
C PHE A 143 10.45 -16.96 -5.25
N GLN A 144 9.13 -17.21 -5.26
CA GLN A 144 8.60 -18.58 -5.35
C GLN A 144 9.10 -19.30 -6.61
N SER A 145 9.09 -18.59 -7.75
CA SER A 145 9.56 -19.18 -9.00
C SER A 145 11.07 -19.36 -9.12
N GLN A 146 11.87 -18.71 -8.27
CA GLN A 146 13.30 -18.98 -8.18
C GLN A 146 13.53 -20.25 -7.36
N LEU A 147 12.81 -20.37 -6.24
CA LEU A 147 12.87 -21.56 -5.40
C LEU A 147 12.49 -22.84 -6.16
N ASP A 148 11.45 -22.78 -7.00
CA ASP A 148 11.02 -23.91 -7.84
C ASP A 148 12.06 -24.33 -8.91
N LYS A 149 13.01 -23.45 -9.28
CA LYS A 149 14.07 -23.74 -10.26
C LYS A 149 15.32 -24.35 -9.64
N ASP A 150 15.50 -24.15 -8.35
CA ASP A 150 16.66 -24.61 -7.59
C ASP A 150 16.40 -25.95 -6.86
N SER A 151 15.20 -26.52 -7.02
CA SER A 151 14.79 -27.85 -6.53
C SER A 151 14.88 -28.91 -7.62
#